data_AF-A0A534B574-F1
#
_entry.id   AF-A0A534B574-F1
#
_cell.length_a   1.000
_cell.length_b   1.000
_cell.length_c   1.000
_cell.angle_alpha   90.00
_cell.angle_beta   90.00
_cell.angle_gamma   90.00
#
_symmetry.space_group_name_H-M   'P 1'
#
loop_
_entity.id
_entity.type
_entity.pdbx_description
1 polymer ?
#
loop_
_entity_poly.entity_id
_entity_poly.type
_entity_poly.pdbx_seq_one_letter_code
_entity_poly.pdbx_strand_id
1 'polypeptide(L)' 'MTREEFARRRRQLMRLMGRDSIAVLPAAPVRQRNNDVEYPYRQDSDFHYLTGFGEPQ' A
#
# COMPACT_ATOMS: atom_id res chain seq x y z
N MET A 1 -6.22 -2.02 -12.97
CA MET A 1 -7.16 -1.37 -12.02
C MET A 1 -7.05 0.13 -12.22
N THR A 2 -8.16 0.88 -12.24
CA THR A 2 -8.13 2.30 -12.63
C THR A 2 -7.89 3.21 -11.42
N ARG A 3 -7.48 4.47 -11.65
CA ARG A 3 -7.24 5.46 -10.59
C ARG A 3 -8.50 5.74 -9.76
N GLU A 4 -9.66 5.70 -10.41
CA GLU A 4 -10.97 5.92 -9.81
C GLU A 4 -11.32 4.81 -8.80
N GLU A 5 -10.93 3.56 -9.08
CA GLU A 5 -11.15 2.43 -8.19
C GLU A 5 -10.39 2.58 -6.87
N PHE A 6 -9.12 2.97 -6.93
CA PHE A 6 -8.32 3.25 -5.73
C PHE A 6 -8.90 4.41 -4.93
N ALA A 7 -9.35 5.48 -5.59
CA ALA A 7 -10.02 6.59 -4.94
C ALA A 7 -11.35 6.18 -4.27
N ARG A 8 -12.10 5.25 -4.87
CA ARG A 8 -13.33 4.69 -4.29
C ARG A 8 -13.05 3.92 -3.00
N ARG A 9 -12.04 3.05 -3.01
CA ARG A 9 -11.64 2.24 -1.85
C ARG A 9 -11.17 3.10 -0.68
N ARG A 10 -10.34 4.10 -0.95
CA ARG A 10 -9.91 5.05 0.09
C ARG A 10 -11.10 5.80 0.71
N ARG A 11 -12.07 6.24 -0.11
CA ARG A 11 -13.32 6.85 0.40
C ARG A 11 -14.16 5.89 1.24
N GLN A 12 -14.16 4.59 0.93
CA GLN A 12 -14.84 3.59 1.74
C GLN A 12 -14.14 3.40 3.09
N LEU A 13 -12.80 3.28 3.10
CA LEU A 13 -12.02 3.18 4.33
C LEU A 13 -12.26 4.39 5.25
N MET A 14 -12.18 5.61 4.70
CA MET A 14 -12.39 6.84 5.48
C MET A 14 -13.79 6.91 6.12
N ARG A 15 -14.82 6.37 5.46
CA ARG A 15 -16.17 6.29 6.05
C ARG A 15 -16.25 5.33 7.24
N LEU A 16 -15.46 4.27 7.23
CA LEU A 16 -15.42 3.28 8.32
C LEU A 16 -14.63 3.78 9.53
N MET A 17 -13.59 4.59 9.31
CA MET A 17 -12.72 5.07 10.40
C MET A 17 -13.40 6.08 11.33
N GLY A 18 -14.43 6.79 10.86
CA GLY A 18 -15.13 7.79 11.65
C GLY A 18 -14.42 9.15 11.69
N ARG A 19 -14.95 10.08 12.50
CA ARG A 19 -14.44 11.46 12.60
C ARG A 19 -13.13 11.48 13.39
N ASP A 20 -12.30 12.49 13.13
CA ASP A 20 -11.05 12.77 13.86
C ASP A 20 -10.07 11.58 13.92
N SER A 21 -9.95 10.86 12.81
CA SER A 21 -9.13 9.66 12.68
C SER A 21 -8.09 9.80 11.54
N ILE A 22 -6.99 9.05 11.64
CA ILE A 22 -5.94 8.98 10.63
C ILE A 22 -5.49 7.53 10.43
N ALA A 23 -5.24 7.14 9.18
CA ALA A 23 -4.69 5.85 8.81
C ALA A 23 -3.31 6.05 8.19
N VAL A 24 -2.34 5.28 8.67
CA VAL A 24 -0.97 5.25 8.15
C VAL A 24 -0.68 3.83 7.68
N LEU A 25 -0.36 3.68 6.40
CA LEU A 25 -0.01 2.40 5.79
C LEU A 25 1.41 2.50 5.21
N PRO A 26 2.39 1.74 5.73
CA PRO A 26 3.72 1.70 5.16
C PRO A 26 3.75 0.84 3.89
N ALA A 27 4.66 1.18 2.96
CA ALA A 27 5.02 0.27 1.88
C ALA A 27 5.78 -0.95 2.44
N ALA A 28 5.71 -2.09 1.75
CA ALA A 28 6.49 -3.25 2.09
C ALA A 28 7.99 -2.92 2.02
N PRO A 29 8.79 -3.39 2.98
CA PRO A 29 10.24 -3.25 2.92
C PRO A 29 10.84 -4.17 1.88
N VAL A 30 11.97 -3.76 1.30
CA VAL A 30 12.80 -4.63 0.47
C VAL A 30 13.45 -5.71 1.34
N ARG A 31 13.57 -6.93 0.81
CA ARG A 31 14.12 -8.09 1.52
C ARG A 31 15.37 -8.59 0.84
N GLN A 32 16.44 -8.70 1.60
CA GLN A 32 17.69 -9.29 1.13
C GLN A 32 17.54 -10.80 0.95
N ARG A 33 18.07 -11.30 -0.16
CA ARG A 33 18.17 -12.74 -0.47
C ARG A 33 19.54 -13.27 -0.09
N ASN A 34 20.61 -12.64 -0.58
CA ASN A 34 21.99 -13.03 -0.31
C ASN A 34 22.96 -11.87 -0.58
N ASN A 35 23.76 -11.48 0.42
CA ASN A 35 24.68 -10.35 0.35
C ASN A 35 24.01 -9.06 -0.19
N ASP A 36 24.30 -8.71 -1.43
CA ASP A 36 23.84 -7.53 -2.17
C ASP A 36 22.66 -7.82 -3.12
N VAL A 37 22.16 -9.06 -3.14
CA VAL A 37 21.04 -9.49 -3.97
C VAL A 37 19.74 -9.48 -3.19
N GLU A 38 18.75 -8.78 -3.70
CA GLU A 38 17.40 -8.68 -3.14
C GLU A 38 16.43 -9.71 -3.75
N TYR A 39 15.38 -10.06 -3.01
CA TYR A 39 14.23 -10.74 -3.60
C TYR A 39 13.44 -9.79 -4.51
N PRO A 40 12.73 -10.30 -5.53
CA PRO A 40 11.81 -9.49 -6.30
C PRO A 40 10.83 -8.76 -5.37
N TYR A 41 10.73 -7.44 -5.55
CA TYR A 41 9.88 -6.62 -4.70
C TYR A 41 8.42 -7.03 -4.83
N ARG A 42 7.77 -7.20 -3.68
CA ARG A 42 6.33 -7.42 -3.58
C ARG A 42 5.77 -6.44 -2.58
N GLN A 43 4.92 -5.55 -3.08
CA GLN A 43 4.20 -4.59 -2.24
C GLN A 43 3.27 -5.31 -1.26
N ASP A 44 3.03 -4.66 -0.12
CA ASP A 44 2.00 -5.09 0.82
C ASP A 44 0.63 -5.09 0.14
N SER A 45 -0.17 -6.12 0.41
CA SER A 45 -1.44 -6.33 -0.30
C SER A 45 -2.44 -5.21 -0.01
N ASP A 46 -2.52 -4.73 1.24
CA ASP A 46 -3.47 -3.70 1.64
C ASP A 46 -3.02 -2.33 1.14
N PHE A 47 -1.73 -2.05 1.25
CA PHE A 47 -1.14 -0.84 0.67
C PHE A 47 -1.39 -0.78 -0.84
N HIS A 48 -1.09 -1.87 -1.57
CA HIS A 48 -1.31 -1.94 -3.01
C HIS A 48 -2.80 -1.88 -3.37
N TYR A 49 -3.67 -2.50 -2.59
CA TYR A 49 -5.12 -2.48 -2.79
C TYR A 49 -5.71 -1.07 -2.73
N LEU A 50 -5.17 -0.21 -1.86
CA LEU A 50 -5.65 1.17 -1.65
C LEU A 50 -4.96 2.21 -2.52
N THR A 51 -3.73 1.96 -2.96
CA THR A 51 -2.90 2.94 -3.66
C THR A 51 -2.63 2.60 -5.12
N GLY A 52 -2.50 1.31 -5.45
CA GLY A 52 -1.95 0.84 -6.72
C GLY A 52 -0.45 1.14 -6.89
N PHE A 53 0.21 1.72 -5.87
CA PHE A 53 1.61 2.08 -5.91
C PHE A 53 2.46 0.81 -5.72
N GLY A 54 3.43 0.62 -6.62
CA GLY A 54 4.20 -0.63 -6.73
C GLY A 54 5.67 -0.49 -6.35
N GLU A 55 6.12 0.71 -6.00
CA GLU A 55 7.53 0.98 -5.70
C GLU A 55 7.80 0.87 -4.18
N PRO A 56 9.04 0.54 -3.79
CA PRO A 56 9.51 0.67 -2.41
C PRO A 56 9.69 2.16 -2.01
N GLN A 57 10.29 2.39 -0.84
CA GLN A 57 10.55 3.72 -0.25
C GLN A 57 11.38 4.63 -1.17
#